data_AF-A0A435AE95-F1
#
_entry.id   AF-A0A435AE95-F1
#
_cell.length_a   1.000
_cell.length_b   1.000
_cell.length_c   1.000
_cell.angle_alpha   90.00
_cell.angle_beta   90.00
_cell.angle_gamma   90.00
#
_symmetry.space_group_name_H-M   'P 1'
#
loop_
_entity.id
_entity.type
_entity.pdbx_description
1 polymer ?
#
loop_
_entity_poly.entity_id
_entity_poly.type
_entity_poly.pdbx_seq_one_letter_code
_entity_poly.pdbx_strand_id
1 'polypeptide(L)'
;VFQEPMTALNPVKTIGEQVAEGIRWHTKASRAEAEERARKVLDRVGLPEAKFPLSRYPHELSGGQRQRVVIAIACALKPKLLIADEPTTALDVVLQAQILDLLRDLVAENRMGLLLISHDLAVVTEMADKITILRHGEVMEAGDTARTLSEQLHPYTRQLAQASMHVPARPRTHVAGSARPLLQVEGVTRDYPGRRSSLFRRAAPFRAVDDVSLSIEPGQSVALVGRSGCGKSTLARMILALDKSTSGTIRFCDETITGSSEAELKPVRRDMQVVFQDPYGSFDPRQKVEKLVAEPLHVLAKKPANAERRELV
;
A
#
# COMPACT_ATOMS: atom_id res chain seq x y z
N VAL A 1 -0.34 -12.25 12.45
CA VAL A 1 -0.16 -11.56 11.15
C VAL A 1 -0.04 -10.09 11.46
N PHE A 2 1.03 -9.43 11.03
CA PHE A 2 1.32 -8.04 11.40
C PHE A 2 0.85 -7.04 10.32
N GLN A 3 0.69 -5.78 10.73
CA GLN A 3 0.17 -4.66 9.95
C GLN A 3 0.94 -4.40 8.65
N GLU A 4 2.27 -4.64 8.62
CA GLU A 4 3.10 -4.42 7.44
C GLU A 4 3.80 -5.72 6.98
N PRO A 5 3.39 -6.32 5.85
CA PRO A 5 4.06 -7.51 5.33
C PRO A 5 5.53 -7.29 4.96
N MET A 6 5.94 -6.03 4.75
CA MET A 6 7.33 -5.65 4.43
C MET A 6 8.29 -5.87 5.59
N THR A 7 7.84 -5.62 6.82
CA THR A 7 8.67 -5.77 8.03
C THR A 7 8.63 -7.20 8.54
N ALA A 8 7.57 -7.94 8.22
CA ALA A 8 7.41 -9.33 8.67
C ALA A 8 8.25 -10.35 7.88
N LEU A 9 8.62 -10.05 6.63
CA LEU A 9 9.39 -10.97 5.77
C LEU A 9 10.87 -10.59 5.72
N ASN A 10 11.75 -11.59 5.79
CA ASN A 10 13.17 -11.40 5.60
C ASN A 10 13.48 -11.23 4.10
N PRO A 11 14.00 -10.06 3.65
CA PRO A 11 14.18 -9.77 2.23
C PRO A 11 15.27 -10.59 1.54
N VAL A 12 16.19 -11.19 2.31
CA VAL A 12 17.30 -12.00 1.78
C VAL A 12 17.05 -13.50 1.87
N LYS A 13 15.89 -13.94 2.39
CA LYS A 13 15.46 -15.35 2.37
C LYS A 13 14.36 -15.56 1.34
N THR A 14 14.31 -16.76 0.77
CA THR A 14 13.23 -17.13 -0.15
C THR A 14 11.91 -17.35 0.59
N ILE A 15 10.77 -17.24 -0.10
CA ILE A 15 9.45 -17.44 0.52
C ILE A 15 9.26 -18.87 1.00
N GLY A 16 9.80 -19.86 0.28
CA GLY A 16 9.69 -21.26 0.66
C GLY A 16 10.49 -21.57 1.93
N GLU A 17 11.70 -21.03 2.03
CA GLU A 17 12.54 -21.18 3.22
C GLU A 17 11.86 -20.58 4.46
N GLN A 18 11.29 -19.39 4.35
CA GLN A 18 10.63 -18.71 5.48
C GLN A 18 9.39 -19.47 5.99
N VAL A 19 8.60 -20.04 5.08
CA VAL A 19 7.45 -20.88 5.47
C VAL A 19 7.91 -22.22 6.04
N ALA A 20 8.92 -22.86 5.43
CA ALA A 20 9.47 -24.13 5.89
C ALA A 20 10.21 -24.01 7.23
N GLU A 21 10.74 -22.83 7.57
CA GLU A 21 11.46 -22.56 8.81
C GLU A 21 10.64 -22.95 10.03
N GLY A 22 9.44 -22.37 10.20
CA GLY A 22 8.57 -22.70 11.33
C GLY A 22 8.19 -24.19 11.39
N ILE A 23 8.00 -24.83 10.24
CA ILE A 23 7.70 -26.26 10.17
C ILE A 23 8.89 -27.08 10.70
N ARG A 24 10.11 -26.76 10.30
CA ARG A 24 11.32 -27.48 10.72
C ARG A 24 11.63 -27.30 12.20
N TRP A 25 11.41 -26.10 12.73
CA TRP A 25 11.74 -25.81 14.14
C TRP A 25 10.76 -26.45 15.12
N HIS A 26 9.48 -26.53 14.75
CA HIS A 26 8.43 -27.02 15.65
C HIS A 26 8.00 -28.46 15.37
N THR A 27 8.59 -29.14 14.37
CA THR A 27 8.28 -30.53 14.05
C THR A 27 9.54 -31.33 13.75
N LYS A 28 9.42 -32.66 13.66
CA LYS A 28 10.54 -33.55 13.26
C LYS A 28 10.66 -33.72 11.74
N ALA A 29 10.02 -32.85 10.96
CA ALA A 29 10.03 -32.94 9.51
C ALA A 29 11.45 -32.76 8.95
N SER A 30 11.82 -33.63 8.01
CA SER A 30 13.01 -33.44 7.19
C SER A 30 12.88 -32.17 6.35
N ARG A 31 14.00 -31.72 5.76
CA ARG A 31 14.00 -30.54 4.88
C ARG A 31 13.02 -30.71 3.72
N ALA A 32 13.02 -31.87 3.07
CA ALA A 32 12.13 -32.15 1.93
C ALA A 32 10.65 -32.13 2.33
N GLU A 33 10.30 -32.75 3.46
CA GLU A 33 8.93 -32.75 3.99
C GLU A 33 8.46 -31.34 4.38
N ALA A 34 9.36 -30.53 4.94
CA ALA A 34 9.03 -29.15 5.29
C ALA A 34 8.82 -28.27 4.05
N GLU A 35 9.64 -28.43 3.01
CA GLU A 35 9.46 -27.74 1.72
C GLU A 35 8.17 -28.16 1.01
N GLU A 36 7.80 -29.45 1.06
CA GLU A 36 6.53 -29.94 0.51
C GLU A 36 5.32 -29.36 1.26
N ARG A 37 5.39 -29.30 2.60
CA ARG A 37 4.35 -28.67 3.41
C ARG A 37 4.27 -27.16 3.19
N ALA A 38 5.42 -26.50 3.03
CA ALA A 38 5.48 -25.09 2.67
C ALA A 38 4.83 -24.84 1.31
N ARG A 39 5.07 -25.72 0.33
CA ARG A 39 4.43 -25.66 -0.98
C ARG A 39 2.90 -25.75 -0.88
N LYS A 40 2.40 -26.74 -0.14
CA LYS A 40 0.96 -26.96 0.08
C LYS A 40 0.28 -25.75 0.71
N VAL A 41 0.88 -25.13 1.73
CA VAL A 41 0.27 -23.96 2.38
C VAL A 41 0.35 -22.71 1.50
N LEU A 42 1.45 -22.51 0.74
CA LEU A 42 1.57 -21.41 -0.22
C LEU A 42 0.53 -21.53 -1.35
N ASP A 43 0.29 -22.74 -1.83
CA ASP A 43 -0.78 -22.99 -2.82
C ASP A 43 -2.16 -22.70 -2.22
N ARG A 44 -2.41 -23.12 -0.96
CA ARG A 44 -3.68 -22.85 -0.27
C ARG A 44 -3.95 -21.36 -0.12
N VAL A 45 -2.94 -20.53 0.13
CA VAL A 45 -3.08 -19.07 0.19
C VAL A 45 -3.13 -18.41 -1.19
N GLY A 46 -3.25 -19.16 -2.28
CA GLY A 46 -3.42 -18.64 -3.63
C GLY A 46 -2.11 -18.24 -4.32
N LEU A 47 -0.98 -18.84 -3.94
CA LEU A 47 0.31 -18.64 -4.57
C LEU A 47 0.78 -19.95 -5.26
N PRO A 48 0.16 -20.33 -6.40
CA PRO A 48 0.44 -21.60 -7.06
C PRO A 48 1.89 -21.68 -7.57
N GLU A 49 2.49 -22.88 -7.44
CA GLU A 49 3.89 -23.14 -7.82
C GLU A 49 4.27 -22.67 -9.22
N ALA A 50 3.40 -22.88 -10.21
CA ALA A 50 3.66 -22.51 -11.61
C ALA A 50 3.99 -21.02 -11.81
N LYS A 51 3.51 -20.16 -10.90
CA LYS A 51 3.78 -18.70 -10.92
C LYS A 51 4.71 -18.26 -9.78
N PHE A 52 4.65 -18.96 -8.65
CA PHE A 52 5.34 -18.59 -7.41
C PHE A 52 6.16 -19.77 -6.88
N PRO A 53 7.28 -20.11 -7.53
CA PRO A 53 8.18 -21.16 -7.04
C PRO A 53 8.75 -20.79 -5.67
N LEU A 54 9.13 -21.80 -4.88
CA LEU A 54 9.65 -21.61 -3.52
C LEU A 54 10.89 -20.70 -3.45
N SER A 55 11.65 -20.62 -4.56
CA SER A 55 12.86 -19.81 -4.71
C SER A 55 12.62 -18.30 -4.89
N ARG A 56 11.37 -17.85 -5.01
CA ARG A 56 11.02 -16.42 -5.08
C ARG A 56 11.42 -15.69 -3.81
N TYR A 57 11.86 -14.44 -3.96
CA TYR A 57 12.11 -13.55 -2.83
C TYR A 57 10.91 -12.62 -2.55
N PRO A 58 10.75 -12.12 -1.32
CA PRO A 58 9.68 -11.19 -0.97
C PRO A 58 9.64 -9.94 -1.87
N HIS A 59 10.80 -9.39 -2.24
CA HIS A 59 10.88 -8.19 -3.07
C HIS A 59 10.33 -8.39 -4.50
N GLU A 60 10.18 -9.64 -4.94
CA GLU A 60 9.62 -9.99 -6.24
C GLU A 60 8.09 -10.17 -6.22
N LEU A 61 7.45 -9.92 -5.07
CA LEU A 61 5.99 -10.08 -4.85
C LEU A 61 5.29 -8.73 -4.66
N SER A 62 4.01 -8.66 -5.05
CA SER A 62 3.12 -7.53 -4.72
C SER A 62 2.78 -7.49 -3.23
N GLY A 63 2.25 -6.36 -2.73
CA GLY A 63 1.86 -6.23 -1.32
C GLY A 63 0.90 -7.33 -0.85
N GLY A 64 -0.17 -7.58 -1.61
CA GLY A 64 -1.13 -8.65 -1.30
C GLY A 64 -0.53 -10.06 -1.39
N GLN A 65 0.44 -10.29 -2.29
CA GLN A 65 1.16 -11.57 -2.37
C GLN A 65 2.07 -11.78 -1.15
N ARG A 66 2.77 -10.73 -0.69
CA ARG A 66 3.56 -10.79 0.55
C ARG A 66 2.66 -11.07 1.75
N GLN A 67 1.48 -10.44 1.82
CA GLN A 67 0.51 -10.71 2.88
C GLN A 67 0.06 -12.17 2.89
N ARG A 68 -0.20 -12.76 1.72
CA ARG A 68 -0.49 -14.20 1.60
C ARG A 68 0.66 -15.07 2.12
N VAL A 69 1.92 -14.71 1.86
CA VAL A 69 3.08 -15.42 2.44
C VAL A 69 3.10 -15.31 3.97
N VAL A 70 2.85 -14.14 4.54
CA VAL A 70 2.79 -13.96 6.00
C VAL A 70 1.67 -14.79 6.62
N ILE A 71 0.50 -14.83 5.97
CA ILE A 71 -0.63 -15.69 6.39
C ILE A 71 -0.24 -17.18 6.30
N ALA A 72 0.45 -17.58 5.24
CA ALA A 72 0.96 -18.95 5.09
C ALA A 72 1.94 -19.33 6.21
N ILE A 73 2.86 -18.44 6.58
CA ILE A 73 3.78 -18.65 7.72
C ILE A 73 2.98 -18.87 9.01
N ALA A 74 2.00 -17.99 9.29
CA ALA A 74 1.18 -18.09 10.50
C ALA A 74 0.33 -19.37 10.54
N CYS A 75 -0.15 -19.84 9.39
CA CYS A 75 -1.04 -21.00 9.30
C CYS A 75 -0.34 -22.32 9.02
N ALA A 76 0.98 -22.34 8.78
CA ALA A 76 1.75 -23.52 8.38
C ALA A 76 1.65 -24.71 9.35
N LEU A 77 1.41 -24.42 10.63
CA LEU A 77 1.24 -25.40 11.70
C LEU A 77 -0.21 -25.57 12.18
N LYS A 78 -1.19 -24.98 11.47
CA LYS A 78 -2.63 -25.05 11.80
C LYS A 78 -2.90 -24.66 13.27
N PRO A 79 -2.61 -23.40 13.66
CA PRO A 79 -2.81 -22.96 15.03
C PRO A 79 -4.29 -23.00 15.44
N LYS A 80 -4.58 -23.10 16.74
CA LYS A 80 -5.96 -22.98 17.25
C LYS A 80 -6.44 -21.54 17.34
N LEU A 81 -5.52 -20.57 17.35
CA LEU A 81 -5.80 -19.14 17.44
C LEU A 81 -4.92 -18.39 16.45
N LEU A 82 -5.54 -17.54 15.63
CA LEU A 82 -4.87 -16.61 14.73
C LEU A 82 -5.13 -15.19 15.21
N ILE A 83 -4.06 -14.45 15.49
CA ILE A 83 -4.13 -13.00 15.77
C ILE A 83 -3.72 -12.26 14.50
N ALA A 84 -4.64 -11.48 13.96
CA ALA A 84 -4.45 -10.70 12.74
C ALA A 84 -4.51 -9.21 13.10
N ASP A 85 -3.33 -8.59 13.14
CA ASP A 85 -3.15 -7.19 13.44
C ASP A 85 -3.16 -6.38 12.14
N GLU A 86 -4.26 -5.66 11.90
CA GLU A 86 -4.51 -4.85 10.71
C GLU A 86 -4.10 -5.55 9.39
N PRO A 87 -4.65 -6.75 9.10
CA PRO A 87 -4.11 -7.62 8.05
C PRO A 87 -4.32 -7.11 6.62
N THR A 88 -5.02 -6.00 6.43
CA THR A 88 -5.36 -5.43 5.13
C THR A 88 -4.80 -4.03 4.92
N THR A 89 -4.04 -3.51 5.89
CA THR A 89 -3.40 -2.20 5.77
C THR A 89 -2.44 -2.16 4.58
N ALA A 90 -2.36 -1.00 3.92
CA ALA A 90 -1.59 -0.76 2.69
C ALA A 90 -1.99 -1.61 1.46
N LEU A 91 -3.14 -2.30 1.48
CA LEU A 91 -3.71 -3.00 0.33
C LEU A 91 -4.83 -2.16 -0.32
N ASP A 92 -5.04 -2.37 -1.63
CA ASP A 92 -6.22 -1.82 -2.30
C ASP A 92 -7.50 -2.57 -1.91
N VAL A 93 -8.66 -1.92 -2.05
CA VAL A 93 -9.97 -2.43 -1.61
C VAL A 93 -10.30 -3.81 -2.18
N VAL A 94 -9.87 -4.12 -3.41
CA VAL A 94 -10.11 -5.42 -4.02
C VAL A 94 -9.22 -6.49 -3.38
N LEU A 95 -7.93 -6.19 -3.18
CA LEU A 95 -7.03 -7.10 -2.48
C LEU A 95 -7.41 -7.28 -1.00
N GLN A 96 -7.88 -6.23 -0.33
CA GLN A 96 -8.40 -6.28 1.04
C GLN A 96 -9.51 -7.33 1.16
N ALA A 97 -10.56 -7.24 0.33
CA ALA A 97 -11.64 -8.23 0.34
C ALA A 97 -11.11 -9.66 0.14
N GLN A 98 -10.22 -9.86 -0.84
CA GLN A 98 -9.64 -11.18 -1.11
C GLN A 98 -8.79 -11.74 0.05
N ILE A 99 -8.16 -10.88 0.85
CA ILE A 99 -7.39 -11.31 2.03
C ILE A 99 -8.33 -11.66 3.19
N LEU A 100 -9.40 -10.89 3.38
CA LEU A 100 -10.43 -11.19 4.38
C LEU A 100 -11.14 -12.51 4.07
N ASP A 101 -11.51 -12.74 2.82
CA ASP A 101 -12.06 -14.01 2.34
C ASP A 101 -11.12 -15.18 2.66
N LEU A 102 -9.83 -15.03 2.34
CA LEU A 102 -8.82 -16.04 2.63
C LEU A 102 -8.72 -16.35 4.13
N LEU A 103 -8.70 -15.32 4.97
CA LEU A 103 -8.64 -15.51 6.43
C LEU A 103 -9.88 -16.24 6.94
N ARG A 104 -11.07 -15.84 6.49
CA ARG A 104 -12.34 -16.48 6.85
C ARG A 104 -12.36 -17.95 6.46
N ASP A 105 -11.94 -18.28 5.24
CA ASP A 105 -11.86 -19.67 4.78
C ASP A 105 -10.88 -20.50 5.62
N LEU A 106 -9.68 -19.97 5.89
CA LEU A 106 -8.67 -20.68 6.68
C LEU A 106 -9.15 -20.94 8.11
N VAL A 107 -9.81 -19.95 8.71
CA VAL A 107 -10.38 -20.04 10.06
C VAL A 107 -11.47 -21.10 10.12
N ALA A 108 -12.38 -21.12 9.13
CA ALA A 108 -13.44 -22.12 9.03
C ALA A 108 -12.88 -23.54 8.81
N GLU A 109 -11.98 -23.71 7.84
CA GLU A 109 -11.39 -25.01 7.48
C GLU A 109 -10.62 -25.66 8.64
N ASN A 110 -9.85 -24.86 9.38
CA ASN A 110 -9.00 -25.37 10.46
C ASN A 110 -9.66 -25.24 11.84
N ARG A 111 -10.91 -24.73 11.91
CA ARG A 111 -11.64 -24.44 13.17
C ARG A 111 -10.80 -23.61 14.15
N MET A 112 -10.20 -22.54 13.64
CA MET A 112 -9.39 -21.62 14.44
C MET A 112 -10.27 -20.57 15.12
N GLY A 113 -9.81 -20.00 16.23
CA GLY A 113 -10.27 -18.69 16.67
C GLY A 113 -9.53 -17.60 15.88
N LEU A 114 -10.23 -16.50 15.57
CA LEU A 114 -9.64 -15.32 14.95
C LEU A 114 -9.79 -14.11 15.90
N LEU A 115 -8.68 -13.49 16.27
CA LEU A 115 -8.67 -12.16 16.86
C LEU A 115 -8.23 -11.18 15.78
N LEU A 116 -9.18 -10.40 15.27
CA LEU A 116 -8.94 -9.36 14.28
C LEU A 116 -8.80 -8.01 14.98
N ILE A 117 -7.65 -7.37 14.83
CA ILE A 117 -7.41 -5.99 15.27
C ILE A 117 -7.55 -5.10 14.03
N SER A 118 -8.46 -4.13 14.09
CA SER A 118 -8.77 -3.24 12.98
C SER A 118 -9.34 -1.92 13.50
N HIS A 119 -9.07 -0.83 12.79
CA HIS A 119 -9.75 0.45 12.96
C HIS A 119 -10.92 0.65 11.97
N ASP A 120 -11.08 -0.25 11.00
CA ASP A 120 -12.15 -0.22 10.00
C ASP A 120 -13.37 -1.02 10.49
N LEU A 121 -14.43 -0.30 10.86
CA LEU A 121 -15.68 -0.89 11.35
C LEU A 121 -16.41 -1.73 10.28
N ALA A 122 -16.25 -1.41 8.99
CA ALA A 122 -16.88 -2.19 7.92
C ALA A 122 -16.26 -3.60 7.85
N VAL A 123 -14.94 -3.68 7.94
CA VAL A 123 -14.21 -4.95 8.00
C VAL A 123 -14.59 -5.76 9.24
N VAL A 124 -14.68 -5.12 10.41
CA VAL A 124 -15.07 -5.79 11.66
C VAL A 124 -16.49 -6.34 11.55
N THR A 125 -17.42 -5.56 10.98
CA THR A 125 -18.81 -5.98 10.77
C THR A 125 -18.92 -7.23 9.89
N GLU A 126 -18.06 -7.37 8.89
CA GLU A 126 -18.07 -8.52 7.99
C GLU A 126 -17.43 -9.78 8.60
N MET A 127 -16.38 -9.61 9.42
CA MET A 127 -15.47 -10.70 9.79
C MET A 127 -15.66 -11.25 11.21
N ALA A 128 -16.21 -10.46 12.13
CA ALA A 128 -16.22 -10.79 13.55
C ALA A 128 -17.63 -11.01 14.09
N ASP A 129 -17.86 -12.14 14.75
CA ASP A 129 -19.12 -12.40 15.47
C ASP A 129 -19.25 -11.50 16.72
N LYS A 130 -18.12 -11.17 17.34
CA LYS A 130 -18.03 -10.34 18.54
C LYS A 130 -17.03 -9.21 18.37
N ILE A 131 -17.33 -8.08 18.98
CA ILE A 131 -16.49 -6.88 18.99
C ILE A 131 -16.17 -6.47 20.44
N THR A 132 -14.95 -5.97 20.64
CA THR A 132 -14.53 -5.28 21.86
C THR A 132 -13.88 -3.95 21.46
N ILE A 133 -14.46 -2.84 21.88
CA ILE A 133 -14.00 -1.49 21.58
C ILE A 133 -13.16 -1.00 22.76
N LEU A 134 -11.90 -0.66 22.50
CA LEU A 134 -10.97 -0.14 23.50
C LEU A 134 -10.71 1.35 23.32
N ARG A 135 -10.51 2.05 24.43
CA ARG A 135 -9.96 3.41 24.45
C ARG A 135 -9.08 3.58 25.69
N HIS A 136 -7.87 4.13 25.51
CA HIS A 136 -6.91 4.35 26.61
C HIS A 136 -6.58 3.07 27.42
N GLY A 137 -6.63 1.90 26.78
CA GLY A 137 -6.38 0.61 27.44
C GLY A 137 -7.59 0.02 28.20
N GLU A 138 -8.75 0.69 28.16
CA GLU A 138 -9.97 0.25 28.83
C GLU A 138 -11.03 -0.18 27.80
N VAL A 139 -11.86 -1.15 28.17
CA VAL A 139 -12.99 -1.61 27.34
C VAL A 139 -14.14 -0.62 27.50
N MET A 140 -14.51 0.03 26.40
CA MET A 140 -15.60 0.99 26.35
C MET A 140 -16.95 0.30 26.07
N GLU A 141 -16.94 -0.70 25.19
CA GLU A 141 -18.13 -1.48 24.81
C GLU A 141 -17.69 -2.84 24.26
N ALA A 142 -18.46 -3.89 24.53
CA ALA A 142 -18.19 -5.22 24.00
C ALA A 142 -19.49 -6.02 23.86
N GLY A 143 -19.58 -6.87 22.84
CA GLY A 143 -20.79 -7.66 22.59
C GLY A 143 -20.79 -8.34 21.22
N ASP A 144 -21.98 -8.79 20.82
CA ASP A 144 -22.26 -9.18 19.44
C ASP A 144 -21.99 -7.99 18.50
N THR A 145 -21.27 -8.22 17.40
CA THR A 145 -20.82 -7.14 16.52
C THR A 145 -21.99 -6.37 15.91
N ALA A 146 -22.99 -7.08 15.36
CA ALA A 146 -24.13 -6.47 14.70
C ALA A 146 -24.96 -5.64 15.68
N ARG A 147 -25.20 -6.17 16.88
CA ARG A 147 -25.92 -5.46 17.94
C ARG A 147 -25.14 -4.24 18.45
N THR A 148 -23.85 -4.40 18.74
CA THR A 148 -23.02 -3.33 19.31
C THR A 148 -22.89 -2.14 18.35
N LEU A 149 -22.69 -2.41 17.05
CA LEU A 149 -22.53 -1.35 16.05
C LEU A 149 -23.86 -0.73 15.59
N SER A 150 -25.00 -1.40 15.81
CA SER A 150 -26.32 -0.82 15.54
C SER A 150 -26.86 -0.02 16.73
N GLU A 151 -26.78 -0.54 17.95
CA GLU A 151 -27.26 0.13 19.17
C GLU A 151 -26.32 1.26 19.61
N GLN A 152 -25.00 1.08 19.44
CA GLN A 152 -23.96 2.06 19.78
C GLN A 152 -24.18 2.68 21.17
N LEU A 153 -24.28 1.85 22.21
CA LEU A 153 -24.71 2.30 23.53
C LEU A 153 -23.69 3.27 24.14
N HIS A 154 -22.39 3.00 23.95
CA HIS A 154 -21.34 3.84 24.49
C HIS A 154 -21.11 5.10 23.62
N PRO A 155 -20.94 6.30 24.21
CA PRO A 155 -20.71 7.53 23.45
C PRO A 155 -19.51 7.45 22.50
N TYR A 156 -18.45 6.75 22.89
CA TYR A 156 -17.27 6.56 22.03
C TYR A 156 -17.57 5.70 20.80
N THR A 157 -18.39 4.66 20.93
CA THR A 157 -18.81 3.82 19.79
C THR A 157 -19.60 4.63 18.77
N ARG A 158 -20.48 5.54 19.24
CA ARG A 158 -21.17 6.50 18.36
C ARG A 158 -20.19 7.41 17.62
N GLN A 159 -19.16 7.92 18.30
CA GLN A 159 -18.13 8.75 17.66
C GLN A 159 -17.37 7.98 16.59
N LEU A 160 -16.99 6.72 16.86
CA LEU A 160 -16.31 5.85 15.89
C LEU A 160 -17.21 5.61 14.66
N ALA A 161 -18.47 5.20 14.87
CA ALA A 161 -19.40 4.93 13.78
C ALA A 161 -19.67 6.18 12.91
N GLN A 162 -19.83 7.35 13.55
CA GLN A 162 -19.98 8.62 12.83
C GLN A 162 -18.74 8.96 12.01
N ALA A 163 -17.54 8.76 12.56
CA ALA A 163 -16.29 9.02 11.85
C ALA A 163 -16.13 8.08 10.64
N SER A 164 -16.51 6.80 10.76
CA SER A 164 -16.42 5.84 9.66
C SER A 164 -17.41 6.08 8.52
N MET A 165 -18.58 6.66 8.80
CA MET A 165 -19.61 6.95 7.77
C MET A 165 -19.58 8.38 7.23
N HIS A 166 -18.71 9.25 7.76
CA HIS A 166 -18.73 10.67 7.42
C HIS A 166 -18.31 10.91 5.95
N VAL A 167 -19.28 11.29 5.12
CA VAL A 167 -19.02 11.89 3.80
C VAL A 167 -18.93 13.40 4.00
N PRO A 168 -17.73 14.01 3.89
CA PRO A 168 -17.59 15.44 4.11
C PRO A 168 -18.36 16.25 3.06
N ALA A 169 -19.14 17.23 3.52
CA ALA A 169 -19.77 18.20 2.63
C ALA A 169 -18.68 19.01 1.92
N ARG A 170 -18.47 18.76 0.62
CA ARG A 170 -17.53 19.54 -0.18
C ARG A 170 -18.20 20.83 -0.63
N PRO A 171 -17.72 22.02 -0.21
CA PRO A 171 -18.12 23.25 -0.87
C PRO A 171 -17.72 23.13 -2.34
N ARG A 172 -18.67 23.37 -3.25
CA ARG A 172 -18.41 23.42 -4.70
C ARG A 172 -17.64 24.71 -4.99
N THR A 173 -16.33 24.68 -4.76
CA THR A 173 -15.42 25.80 -5.08
C THR A 173 -15.02 25.82 -6.56
N HIS A 174 -15.36 24.78 -7.31
CA HIS A 174 -14.98 24.64 -8.71
C HIS A 174 -16.16 24.89 -9.65
N VAL A 175 -16.04 25.91 -10.52
CA VAL A 175 -16.93 26.12 -11.66
C VAL A 175 -16.27 25.48 -12.87
N ALA A 176 -16.86 24.39 -13.39
CA ALA A 176 -16.30 23.69 -14.54
C ALA A 176 -16.27 24.60 -15.78
N GLY A 177 -15.11 24.66 -16.45
CA GLY A 177 -14.99 25.23 -17.80
C GLY A 177 -14.56 26.69 -17.91
N SER A 178 -14.11 27.36 -16.83
CA SER A 178 -13.65 28.76 -16.90
C SER A 178 -12.13 28.96 -16.93
N ALA A 179 -11.32 27.90 -16.71
CA ALA A 179 -9.87 28.02 -16.55
C ALA A 179 -9.10 26.99 -17.40
N ARG A 180 -7.87 27.35 -17.82
CA ARG A 180 -6.92 26.40 -18.39
C ARG A 180 -6.52 25.36 -17.33
N PRO A 181 -6.31 24.09 -17.70
CA PRO A 181 -5.91 23.06 -16.75
C PRO A 181 -4.52 23.38 -16.18
N LEU A 182 -4.38 23.26 -14.87
CA LEU A 182 -3.10 23.39 -14.16
C LEU A 182 -2.17 22.22 -14.50
N LEU A 183 -2.71 21.01 -14.62
CA LEU A 183 -2.02 19.81 -15.07
C LEU A 183 -2.77 19.22 -16.26
N GLN A 184 -2.05 18.87 -17.32
CA GLN A 184 -2.59 18.20 -18.49
C GLN A 184 -1.68 17.03 -18.88
N VAL A 185 -2.24 15.82 -18.87
CA VAL A 185 -1.61 14.57 -19.29
C VAL A 185 -2.33 14.10 -20.54
N GLU A 186 -1.59 13.88 -21.62
CA GLU A 186 -2.15 13.53 -22.94
C GLU A 186 -1.43 12.32 -23.52
N GLY A 187 -2.16 11.22 -23.68
CA GLY A 187 -1.71 9.99 -24.33
C GLY A 187 -0.42 9.40 -23.75
N VAL A 188 -0.21 9.56 -22.44
CA VAL A 188 1.04 9.16 -21.81
C VAL A 188 1.13 7.65 -21.73
N THR A 189 2.21 7.11 -22.28
CA THR A 189 2.53 5.68 -22.26
C THR A 189 3.90 5.45 -21.64
N ARG A 190 4.04 4.37 -20.86
CA ARG A 190 5.31 3.95 -20.28
C ARG A 190 5.53 2.45 -20.48
N ASP A 191 6.55 2.14 -21.27
CA ASP A 191 7.05 0.79 -21.48
C ASP A 191 8.39 0.60 -20.74
N TYR A 192 8.49 -0.46 -19.94
CA TYR A 192 9.75 -0.89 -19.31
C TYR A 192 10.36 -2.06 -20.09
N PRO A 193 11.71 -2.15 -20.15
CA PRO A 193 12.37 -3.29 -20.77
C PRO A 193 12.03 -4.57 -20.01
N GLY A 194 11.64 -5.62 -20.74
CA GLY A 194 11.35 -6.91 -20.15
C GLY A 194 12.58 -7.61 -19.56
N ARG A 195 12.36 -8.52 -18.61
CA ARG A 195 13.43 -9.38 -18.08
C ARG A 195 13.79 -10.44 -19.12
N ARG A 196 15.08 -10.54 -19.49
CA ARG A 196 15.59 -11.56 -20.43
C ARG A 196 15.29 -12.97 -19.90
N SER A 197 14.56 -13.76 -20.68
CA SER A 197 14.26 -15.16 -20.38
C SER A 197 15.14 -16.17 -21.13
N SER A 198 15.89 -15.71 -22.14
CA SER A 198 16.80 -16.55 -22.94
C SER A 198 17.91 -15.71 -23.58
N LEU A 199 19.05 -16.34 -23.88
CA LEU A 199 20.17 -15.72 -24.62
C LEU A 199 19.77 -15.34 -26.06
N PHE A 200 18.80 -16.04 -26.65
CA PHE A 200 18.41 -15.87 -28.06
C PHE A 200 17.10 -15.10 -28.26
N ARG A 201 16.33 -14.82 -27.19
CA ARG A 201 15.01 -14.17 -27.31
C ARG A 201 15.01 -12.81 -26.63
N ARG A 202 14.63 -11.77 -27.38
CA ARG A 202 14.42 -10.41 -26.84
C ARG A 202 13.23 -10.46 -25.87
N ALA A 203 13.39 -9.88 -24.69
CA ALA A 203 12.32 -9.85 -23.70
C ALA A 203 11.16 -8.98 -24.20
N ALA A 204 9.94 -9.45 -24.04
CA ALA A 204 8.76 -8.63 -24.33
C ALA A 204 8.73 -7.45 -23.35
N PRO A 205 8.55 -6.20 -23.84
CA PRO A 205 8.43 -5.05 -22.97
C PRO A 205 7.18 -5.16 -22.10
N PHE A 206 7.25 -4.60 -20.89
CA PHE A 206 6.13 -4.52 -19.98
C PHE A 206 5.55 -3.10 -20.04
N ARG A 207 4.31 -2.98 -20.51
CA ARG A 207 3.59 -1.71 -20.52
C ARG A 207 2.99 -1.44 -19.13
N ALA A 208 3.48 -0.41 -18.46
CA ALA A 208 3.04 -0.01 -17.13
C ALA A 208 1.94 1.07 -17.16
N VAL A 209 1.95 1.92 -18.17
CA VAL A 209 0.93 2.96 -18.43
C VAL A 209 0.65 2.95 -19.93
N ASP A 210 -0.62 2.98 -20.33
CA ASP A 210 -1.06 2.83 -21.72
C ASP A 210 -2.04 3.94 -22.08
N ASP A 211 -1.60 4.87 -22.94
CA ASP A 211 -2.42 5.95 -23.50
C ASP A 211 -3.28 6.74 -22.48
N VAL A 212 -2.70 7.07 -21.32
CA VAL A 212 -3.47 7.72 -20.25
C VAL A 212 -3.55 9.22 -20.50
N SER A 213 -4.78 9.76 -20.47
CA SER A 213 -5.06 11.19 -20.53
C SER A 213 -5.91 11.63 -19.34
N LEU A 214 -5.52 12.73 -18.69
CA LEU A 214 -6.28 13.37 -17.61
C LEU A 214 -5.88 14.84 -17.47
N SER A 215 -6.78 15.65 -16.91
CA SER A 215 -6.50 17.04 -16.58
C SER A 215 -6.88 17.35 -15.13
N ILE A 216 -6.22 18.36 -14.56
CA ILE A 216 -6.56 18.93 -13.26
C ILE A 216 -6.66 20.44 -13.44
N GLU A 217 -7.85 21.00 -13.22
CA GLU A 217 -8.12 22.43 -13.22
C GLU A 217 -7.71 23.09 -11.88
N PRO A 218 -7.45 24.42 -11.86
CA PRO A 218 -7.19 25.13 -10.62
C PRO A 218 -8.31 24.95 -9.58
N GLY A 219 -7.95 24.56 -8.35
CA GLY A 219 -8.91 24.29 -7.28
C GLY A 219 -9.66 22.96 -7.40
N GLN A 220 -9.37 22.15 -8.41
CA GLN A 220 -9.94 20.81 -8.57
C GLN A 220 -9.16 19.77 -7.73
N SER A 221 -9.88 18.83 -7.13
CA SER A 221 -9.29 17.62 -6.53
C SER A 221 -9.65 16.41 -7.37
N VAL A 222 -8.65 15.74 -7.95
CA VAL A 222 -8.83 14.56 -8.80
C VAL A 222 -8.27 13.33 -8.09
N ALA A 223 -9.03 12.23 -8.09
CA ALA A 223 -8.62 10.97 -7.48
C ALA A 223 -8.17 9.96 -8.56
N LEU A 224 -6.95 9.44 -8.43
CA LEU A 224 -6.45 8.33 -9.26
C LEU A 224 -6.53 7.02 -8.46
N VAL A 225 -7.50 6.17 -8.80
CA VAL A 225 -7.78 4.93 -8.06
C VAL A 225 -7.57 3.71 -8.97
N GLY A 226 -7.12 2.61 -8.38
CA GLY A 226 -6.94 1.35 -9.08
C GLY A 226 -6.15 0.32 -8.25
N ARG A 227 -6.13 -0.93 -8.71
CA ARG A 227 -5.44 -2.04 -8.03
C ARG A 227 -3.93 -1.79 -7.87
N SER A 228 -3.32 -2.41 -6.87
CA SER A 228 -1.85 -2.40 -6.75
C SER A 228 -1.20 -2.90 -8.05
N GLY A 229 -0.17 -2.19 -8.53
CA GLY A 229 0.52 -2.52 -9.78
C GLY A 229 -0.16 -2.03 -11.08
N CYS A 230 -1.30 -1.33 -11.04
CA CYS A 230 -1.97 -0.82 -12.24
C CYS A 230 -1.34 0.46 -12.85
N GLY A 231 -0.13 0.83 -12.43
CA GLY A 231 0.59 1.99 -12.99
C GLY A 231 0.41 3.34 -12.29
N LYS A 232 -0.36 3.45 -11.19
CA LYS A 232 -0.59 4.73 -10.47
C LYS A 232 0.71 5.44 -10.06
N SER A 233 1.61 4.72 -9.38
CA SER A 233 2.88 5.27 -8.91
C SER A 233 3.83 5.59 -10.08
N THR A 234 3.75 4.82 -11.17
CA THR A 234 4.49 5.11 -12.41
C THR A 234 3.98 6.41 -13.05
N LEU A 235 2.67 6.58 -13.18
CA LEU A 235 2.07 7.81 -13.68
C LEU A 235 2.39 9.02 -12.79
N ALA A 236 2.28 8.88 -11.47
CA ALA A 236 2.64 9.94 -10.53
C ALA A 236 4.12 10.35 -10.64
N ARG A 237 5.04 9.38 -10.78
CA ARG A 237 6.48 9.68 -11.01
C ARG A 237 6.72 10.40 -12.34
N MET A 238 5.99 10.06 -13.39
CA MET A 238 6.08 10.79 -14.67
C MET A 238 5.53 12.22 -14.55
N ILE A 239 4.42 12.42 -13.83
CA ILE A 239 3.87 13.75 -13.53
C ILE A 239 4.88 14.60 -12.75
N LEU A 240 5.64 13.99 -11.83
CA LEU A 240 6.69 14.68 -11.08
C LEU A 240 8.01 14.84 -11.86
N ALA A 241 8.06 14.42 -13.13
CA ALA A 241 9.26 14.36 -13.95
C ALA A 241 10.43 13.61 -13.26
N LEU A 242 10.10 12.54 -12.51
CA LEU A 242 11.04 11.60 -11.88
C LEU A 242 11.25 10.34 -12.73
N ASP A 243 10.33 10.06 -13.67
CA ASP A 243 10.48 9.03 -14.70
C ASP A 243 10.08 9.63 -16.05
N LYS A 244 10.65 9.11 -17.14
CA LYS A 244 10.39 9.59 -18.50
C LYS A 244 9.28 8.76 -19.14
N SER A 245 8.33 9.41 -19.80
CA SER A 245 7.36 8.73 -20.65
C SER A 245 8.04 8.12 -21.89
N THR A 246 7.47 7.04 -22.41
CA THR A 246 7.85 6.47 -23.71
C THR A 246 7.20 7.28 -24.85
N SER A 247 5.96 7.72 -24.65
CA SER A 247 5.22 8.63 -25.55
C SER A 247 4.20 9.46 -24.77
N GLY A 248 3.58 10.41 -25.45
CA GLY A 248 2.62 11.35 -24.86
C GLY A 248 3.29 12.54 -24.19
N THR A 249 2.48 13.47 -23.72
CA THR A 249 2.93 14.76 -23.18
C THR A 249 2.27 15.08 -21.85
N ILE A 250 3.07 15.62 -20.93
CA ILE A 250 2.65 16.15 -19.65
C ILE A 250 3.02 17.63 -19.60
N ARG A 251 2.03 18.46 -19.29
CA ARG A 251 2.16 19.90 -19.09
C ARG A 251 1.70 20.29 -17.70
N PHE A 252 2.43 21.19 -17.05
CA PHE A 252 2.11 21.77 -15.76
C PHE A 252 2.28 23.29 -15.84
N CYS A 253 1.28 24.06 -15.42
CA CYS A 253 1.26 25.53 -15.54
C CYS A 253 1.60 26.04 -16.96
N ASP A 254 0.99 25.46 -18.00
CA ASP A 254 1.29 25.72 -19.42
C ASP A 254 2.71 25.34 -19.90
N GLU A 255 3.60 24.84 -19.01
CA GLU A 255 4.95 24.37 -19.37
C GLU A 255 4.97 22.87 -19.65
N THR A 256 5.59 22.46 -20.75
CA THR A 256 5.81 21.03 -21.02
C THR A 256 6.96 20.53 -20.17
N ILE A 257 6.69 19.56 -19.29
CA ILE A 257 7.70 18.95 -18.40
C ILE A 257 8.28 17.65 -18.97
N THR A 258 7.66 17.13 -20.03
CA THR A 258 8.08 15.87 -20.65
C THR A 258 9.38 16.05 -21.40
N GLY A 259 10.42 15.31 -21.00
CA GLY A 259 11.73 15.35 -21.66
C GLY A 259 12.58 16.57 -21.31
N SER A 260 12.07 17.48 -20.47
CA SER A 260 12.80 18.68 -20.02
C SER A 260 14.04 18.32 -19.21
N SER A 261 15.05 19.18 -19.31
CA SER A 261 16.30 19.06 -18.56
C SER A 261 16.11 19.39 -17.07
N GLU A 262 17.05 18.93 -16.22
CA GLU A 262 17.02 19.24 -14.79
C GLU A 262 17.04 20.76 -14.50
N ALA A 263 17.69 21.56 -15.36
CA ALA A 263 17.71 23.01 -15.22
C ALA A 263 16.32 23.64 -15.48
N GLU A 264 15.59 23.13 -16.46
CA GLU A 264 14.23 23.56 -16.82
C GLU A 264 13.20 23.08 -15.80
N LEU A 265 13.39 21.89 -15.21
CA LEU A 265 12.49 21.33 -14.21
C LEU A 265 12.61 21.98 -12.82
N LYS A 266 13.76 22.58 -12.50
CA LYS A 266 14.02 23.18 -11.19
C LYS A 266 13.01 24.25 -10.77
N PRO A 267 12.62 25.24 -11.62
CA PRO A 267 11.56 26.19 -11.28
C PRO A 267 10.20 25.52 -11.14
N VAL A 268 9.81 24.64 -12.08
CA VAL A 268 8.53 23.92 -12.08
C VAL A 268 8.34 23.09 -10.79
N ARG A 269 9.37 22.37 -10.35
CA ARG A 269 9.33 21.54 -9.13
C ARG A 269 9.15 22.34 -7.85
N ARG A 270 9.29 23.67 -7.85
CA ARG A 270 8.96 24.50 -6.67
C ARG A 270 7.45 24.54 -6.44
N ASP A 271 6.69 24.57 -7.52
CA ASP A 271 5.23 24.65 -7.50
C ASP A 271 4.57 23.24 -7.49
N MET A 272 5.37 22.18 -7.42
CA MET A 272 4.91 20.79 -7.31
C MET A 272 5.49 20.13 -6.06
N GLN A 273 4.64 19.79 -5.09
CA GLN A 273 5.03 19.07 -3.89
C GLN A 273 4.35 17.71 -3.84
N VAL A 274 5.06 16.70 -3.34
CA VAL A 274 4.56 15.34 -3.19
C VAL A 274 4.64 14.91 -1.73
N VAL A 275 3.58 14.25 -1.27
CA VAL A 275 3.58 13.48 -0.02
C VAL A 275 3.64 12.01 -0.42
N PHE A 276 4.73 11.32 -0.05
CA PHE A 276 4.92 9.91 -0.38
C PHE A 276 4.09 9.01 0.55
N GLN A 277 3.76 7.81 0.05
CA GLN A 277 2.91 6.85 0.76
C GLN A 277 3.57 6.23 2.00
N ASP A 278 4.89 6.14 2.04
CA ASP A 278 5.66 5.52 3.13
C ASP A 278 6.47 6.59 3.89
N PRO A 279 6.05 6.97 5.12
CA PRO A 279 6.77 7.90 5.95
C PRO A 279 8.16 7.39 6.34
N TYR A 280 8.32 6.08 6.58
CA TYR A 280 9.58 5.50 7.02
C TYR A 280 10.65 5.58 5.93
N GLY A 281 10.27 5.29 4.69
CA GLY A 281 11.13 5.48 3.52
C GLY A 281 11.45 6.95 3.21
N SER A 282 10.69 7.89 3.77
CA SER A 282 10.86 9.34 3.55
C SER A 282 11.74 10.01 4.63
N PHE A 283 11.96 9.35 5.77
CA PHE A 283 12.81 9.85 6.86
C PHE A 283 14.18 9.16 6.86
N ASP A 284 15.26 9.93 7.02
CA ASP A 284 16.56 9.37 7.37
C ASP A 284 16.63 9.23 8.90
N PRO A 285 16.62 8.01 9.47
CA PRO A 285 16.62 7.80 10.92
C PRO A 285 17.89 8.33 11.60
N ARG A 286 18.92 8.68 10.82
CA ARG A 286 20.15 9.30 11.34
C ARG A 286 20.06 10.82 11.45
N GLN A 287 18.94 11.42 11.06
CA GLN A 287 18.72 12.86 11.09
C GLN A 287 17.61 13.24 12.07
N LYS A 288 17.75 14.41 12.71
CA LYS A 288 16.71 14.96 13.58
C LYS A 288 15.50 15.39 12.74
N VAL A 289 14.29 15.30 13.32
CA VAL A 289 13.04 15.72 12.68
C VAL A 289 13.11 17.16 12.16
N GLU A 290 13.63 18.10 12.96
CA GLU A 290 13.85 19.50 12.54
C GLU A 290 14.64 19.58 11.23
N LYS A 291 15.69 18.76 11.07
CA LYS A 291 16.52 18.78 9.87
C LYS A 291 15.80 18.20 8.65
N LEU A 292 14.97 17.18 8.86
CA LEU A 292 14.19 16.53 7.80
C LEU A 292 13.08 17.45 7.28
N VAL A 293 12.34 18.10 8.18
CA VAL A 293 11.29 19.07 7.80
C VAL A 293 11.89 20.30 7.14
N ALA A 294 13.10 20.71 7.55
CA ALA A 294 13.78 21.87 7.00
C ALA A 294 14.55 21.59 5.70
N GLU A 295 14.47 20.39 5.12
CA GLU A 295 15.20 19.99 3.91
C GLU A 295 14.69 20.72 2.65
N PRO A 296 13.37 20.87 2.41
CA PRO A 296 12.84 21.62 1.28
C PRO A 296 13.24 23.10 1.25
N LEU A 297 13.55 23.69 2.43
CA LEU A 297 13.96 25.10 2.53
C LEU A 297 15.27 25.40 1.79
N HIS A 298 16.08 24.39 1.47
CA HIS A 298 17.30 24.58 0.67
C HIS A 298 17.04 24.84 -0.82
N VAL A 299 15.82 24.55 -1.31
CA VAL A 299 15.41 24.71 -2.71
C VAL A 299 14.88 26.13 -2.99
N LEU A 300 14.60 26.90 -1.92
CA LEU A 300 14.19 28.30 -2.01
C LEU A 300 15.25 29.16 -2.69
N ALA A 301 14.81 30.18 -3.44
CA ALA A 301 15.69 31.09 -4.16
C ALA A 301 16.61 31.89 -3.21
N LYS A 302 16.07 32.27 -2.04
CA LYS A 302 16.82 32.87 -0.94
C LYS A 302 16.81 31.87 0.21
N LYS A 303 18.01 31.44 0.63
CA LYS A 303 18.14 30.54 1.78
C LYS A 303 17.88 31.34 3.06
N PRO A 304 16.92 30.94 3.91
CA PRO A 304 16.66 31.62 5.17
C PRO A 304 17.89 31.52 6.08
N ALA A 305 18.12 32.55 6.90
CA ALA A 305 19.16 32.50 7.92
C ALA A 305 18.85 31.40 8.96
N ASN A 306 19.84 30.93 9.72
CA ASN A 306 19.62 29.85 10.70
C ASN A 306 18.52 30.16 11.74
N ALA A 307 18.33 31.43 12.11
CA ALA A 307 17.27 31.86 13.01
C ALA A 307 15.88 31.79 12.34
N GLU A 308 15.72 32.37 11.14
CA GLU A 308 14.49 32.31 10.34
C GLU A 308 14.11 30.86 9.98
N ARG A 309 15.11 30.00 9.74
CA ARG A 309 14.89 28.59 9.43
C ARG A 309 14.18 27.85 10.57
N ARG A 310 14.41 28.23 11.82
CA ARG A 310 13.74 27.63 12.99
C ARG A 310 12.32 28.14 13.18
N GLU A 311 11.97 29.30 12.67
CA GLU A 311 10.60 29.81 12.71
C GLU A 311 9.71 29.20 11.61
N LEU A 312 10.34 28.73 10.53
CA LEU A 312 9.66 28.10 9.39
C LEU A 312 9.41 26.59 9.57
N VAL A 313 9.92 25.97 10.64
CA VAL A 313 9.94 24.52 10.89
C VAL A 313 9.24 24.23 12.21
#